data_AF-A0A9N7UFI3-F1
#
_entry.id   AF-A0A9N7UFI3-F1
#
_cell.length_a   1.000
_cell.length_b   1.000
_cell.length_c   1.000
_cell.angle_alpha   90.00
_cell.angle_beta   90.00
_cell.angle_gamma   90.00
#
_symmetry.space_group_name_H-M   'P 1'
#
loop_
_entity.id
_entity.type
_entity.pdbx_description
1 polymer ?
#
loop_
_entity_poly.entity_id
_entity_poly.type
_entity_poly.pdbx_seq_one_letter_code
_entity_poly.pdbx_strand_id
1 'polypeptide(L)'
;MAHYRAPDTKREQFRRYLEKAGVVDSLTSVLVALYEQPERPSNALEFVKQHLGAVGQTSADTEPLQQEVIDLRQRCARLAEENKDLKTKLQRYEAASEAGPPAE
;
A
#
# COMPACT_ATOMS: atom_id res chain seq x y z
N MET A 1 19.45 -36.38 -33.90
CA MET A 1 19.93 -35.41 -32.88
C MET A 1 18.89 -34.32 -32.76
N ALA A 2 18.34 -34.13 -31.55
CA ALA A 2 17.21 -33.25 -31.31
C ALA A 2 17.51 -31.79 -31.67
N HIS A 3 16.65 -31.19 -32.48
CA HIS A 3 16.64 -29.75 -32.74
C HIS A 3 16.09 -29.03 -31.50
N TYR A 4 16.93 -28.85 -30.49
CA TYR A 4 16.61 -28.06 -29.31
C TYR A 4 17.44 -26.78 -29.32
N ARG A 5 16.86 -25.70 -28.77
CA ARG A 5 17.54 -24.46 -28.32
C ARG A 5 17.92 -23.42 -29.39
N ALA A 6 16.93 -22.66 -29.84
CA ALA A 6 17.12 -21.26 -30.25
C ALA A 6 15.83 -20.41 -30.17
N PRO A 7 14.62 -20.92 -30.50
CA PRO A 7 13.39 -20.14 -30.38
C PRO A 7 12.89 -20.02 -28.93
N ASP A 8 13.19 -21.01 -28.07
CA ASP A 8 12.74 -21.01 -26.68
C ASP A 8 13.38 -19.90 -25.85
N THR A 9 14.60 -19.44 -26.17
CA THR A 9 15.30 -18.45 -25.33
C THR A 9 14.65 -17.07 -25.39
N LYS A 10 14.24 -16.59 -26.57
CA LYS A 10 13.52 -15.31 -26.70
C LYS A 10 12.12 -15.38 -26.07
N ARG A 11 11.40 -16.48 -26.30
CA ARG A 11 10.07 -16.69 -25.72
C ARG A 11 10.12 -16.78 -24.19
N GLU A 12 11.11 -17.48 -23.66
CA GLU A 12 11.38 -17.61 -22.23
C GLU A 12 11.73 -16.26 -21.60
N GLN A 13 12.62 -15.49 -22.23
CA GLN A 13 12.97 -14.14 -21.77
C GLN A 13 11.75 -13.22 -21.71
N PHE A 14 10.90 -13.28 -22.74
CA PHE A 14 9.66 -12.50 -22.76
C PHE A 14 8.68 -12.94 -21.67
N ARG A 15 8.52 -14.26 -21.45
CA ARG A 15 7.68 -14.76 -20.35
C ARG A 15 8.20 -14.26 -18.99
N ARG A 16 9.50 -14.42 -18.72
CA ARG A 16 10.13 -13.94 -17.49
C ARG A 16 9.99 -12.44 -17.30
N TYR A 17 10.06 -11.67 -18.38
CA TYR A 17 9.81 -10.24 -18.33
C TYR A 17 8.38 -9.93 -17.89
N LEU A 18 7.37 -10.60 -18.46
CA LEU A 18 5.97 -10.42 -18.08
C LEU A 18 5.70 -10.85 -16.64
N GLU A 19 6.31 -11.96 -16.19
CA GLU A 19 6.24 -12.44 -14.81
C GLU A 19 6.89 -11.43 -13.85
N LYS A 20 8.13 -11.01 -14.14
CA LYS A 20 8.85 -10.04 -13.28
C LYS A 20 8.17 -8.68 -13.23
N ALA A 21 7.51 -8.26 -14.31
CA ALA A 21 6.76 -7.01 -14.37
C ALA A 21 5.35 -7.13 -13.76
N GLY A 22 4.94 -8.31 -13.26
CA GLY A 22 3.62 -8.53 -12.64
C GLY A 22 2.44 -8.50 -13.61
N VAL A 23 2.69 -8.57 -14.92
CA VAL A 23 1.64 -8.58 -15.96
C VAL A 23 0.82 -9.86 -15.86
N VAL A 24 1.48 -10.99 -15.62
CA VAL A 24 0.83 -12.31 -15.49
C VAL A 24 -0.09 -12.34 -14.26
N ASP A 25 0.39 -11.86 -13.11
CA ASP A 25 -0.40 -11.79 -11.88
C ASP A 25 -1.61 -10.85 -12.02
N SER A 26 -1.40 -9.69 -12.67
CA SER A 26 -2.48 -8.72 -12.94
C SER A 26 -3.57 -9.32 -13.84
N LEU A 27 -3.20 -9.96 -14.94
CA LEU A 27 -4.15 -10.65 -15.83
C LEU A 27 -4.88 -11.77 -15.09
N THR A 28 -4.16 -12.54 -14.27
CA THR A 28 -4.74 -13.65 -13.49
C THR A 28 -5.77 -13.11 -12.50
N SER A 29 -5.44 -12.05 -11.76
CA SER A 29 -6.34 -11.41 -10.80
C SER A 29 -7.65 -10.92 -11.45
N VAL A 30 -7.57 -10.26 -12.62
CA VAL A 30 -8.76 -9.80 -13.36
C VAL A 30 -9.63 -10.97 -13.83
N LEU A 31 -9.01 -12.08 -14.26
CA LEU A 31 -9.75 -13.28 -14.68
C LEU A 31 -10.41 -13.98 -13.49
N VAL A 32 -9.75 -14.03 -12.33
CA VAL A 32 -10.35 -14.54 -11.08
C VAL A 32 -11.54 -13.66 -10.67
N ALA A 33 -11.37 -12.34 -10.67
CA ALA A 33 -12.45 -11.39 -10.34
C ALA A 33 -13.66 -11.54 -11.28
N LEU A 34 -13.42 -11.83 -12.57
CA LEU A 34 -14.47 -12.13 -13.54
C LEU A 34 -15.16 -13.47 -13.26
N TYR A 35 -14.39 -14.49 -12.86
CA TYR A 35 -14.91 -15.81 -12.51
C TYR A 35 -15.76 -15.79 -11.23
N GLU A 36 -15.36 -14.98 -10.25
CA GLU A 36 -16.05 -14.83 -8.96
C GLU A 36 -17.32 -13.97 -9.04
N GLN A 37 -17.58 -13.30 -10.17
CA GLN A 37 -18.81 -12.52 -10.33
C GLN A 37 -20.05 -13.42 -10.20
N PRO A 38 -21.00 -13.12 -9.29
CA PRO A 38 -22.19 -13.93 -9.09
C PRO A 38 -23.10 -13.93 -10.32
N GLU A 39 -23.11 -12.82 -11.07
CA GLU A 39 -23.76 -12.70 -12.37
C GLU A 39 -22.70 -12.49 -13.44
N ARG A 40 -22.72 -13.32 -14.49
CA ARG A 40 -21.78 -13.14 -15.60
C ARG A 40 -22.07 -11.81 -16.29
N PRO A 41 -21.10 -10.88 -16.38
CA PRO A 41 -21.33 -9.63 -17.06
C PRO A 41 -21.71 -9.90 -18.51
N SER A 42 -22.71 -9.19 -19.02
CA SER A 42 -23.19 -9.30 -20.40
C SER A 42 -22.10 -9.05 -21.42
N ASN A 43 -21.07 -8.29 -21.05
CA ASN A 43 -19.87 -8.06 -21.84
C ASN A 43 -18.60 -8.27 -21.01
N ALA A 44 -18.09 -9.50 -21.02
CA ALA A 44 -16.85 -9.88 -20.33
C ALA A 44 -15.62 -9.11 -20.82
N LEU A 45 -15.58 -8.72 -22.10
CA LEU A 45 -14.43 -7.98 -22.65
C LEU A 45 -14.34 -6.56 -22.07
N GLU A 46 -15.47 -5.88 -21.92
CA GLU A 46 -15.51 -4.57 -21.28
C GLU A 46 -15.13 -4.64 -19.80
N PHE A 47 -15.60 -5.67 -19.08
CA PHE A 47 -15.19 -5.91 -17.69
C PHE A 47 -13.66 -6.02 -17.57
N VAL A 48 -13.03 -6.83 -18.41
CA VAL A 48 -11.57 -7.04 -18.41
C VAL A 48 -10.82 -5.74 -18.69
N LYS A 49 -11.25 -4.94 -19.68
CA LYS A 49 -10.63 -3.65 -19.99
C LYS A 49 -10.67 -2.67 -18.82
N GLN A 50 -11.83 -2.54 -18.17
CA GLN A 50 -12.00 -1.64 -17.04
C GLN A 50 -11.13 -2.05 -15.85
N HIS A 51 -11.12 -3.35 -15.52
CA HIS A 51 -10.38 -3.85 -14.38
C HIS A 51 -8.85 -3.83 -14.62
N LEU A 52 -8.39 -4.07 -15.85
CA LEU A 52 -6.97 -3.89 -16.21
C LEU A 52 -6.52 -2.43 -16.09
N GLY A 53 -7.37 -1.47 -16.49
CA GLY A 53 -7.09 -0.04 -16.34
C GLY A 53 -7.00 0.40 -14.86
N ALA A 54 -7.82 -0.18 -13.99
CA ALA A 54 -7.78 0.09 -12.56
C ALA A 54 -6.57 -0.55 -11.85
N VAL A 55 -6.16 -1.75 -12.26
CA VAL A 55 -5.00 -2.46 -11.67
C VAL A 55 -3.71 -1.64 -11.83
N GLY A 56 -3.52 -0.95 -12.95
CA GLY A 56 -2.34 -0.10 -13.20
C GLY A 56 -2.21 1.11 -12.26
N GLN A 57 -3.30 1.62 -11.70
CA GLN A 57 -3.28 2.73 -10.75
C GLN A 57 -3.02 2.27 -9.31
N THR A 58 -3.34 1.01 -9.00
CA THR A 58 -3.23 0.50 -7.64
C THR A 58 -1.81 0.02 -7.33
N SER A 59 -1.13 -0.73 -8.19
CA SER A 59 0.14 -1.37 -7.79
C SER A 59 1.31 -0.40 -7.62
N ALA A 60 1.46 0.59 -8.50
CA ALA A 60 2.59 1.52 -8.46
C ALA A 60 2.48 2.58 -7.36
N ASP A 61 1.26 3.02 -7.03
CA ASP A 61 1.04 4.05 -6.01
C ASP A 61 0.87 3.46 -4.60
N THR A 62 0.58 2.16 -4.46
CA THR A 62 0.30 1.56 -3.14
C THR A 62 1.55 1.47 -2.27
N GLU A 63 2.72 1.12 -2.80
CA GLU A 63 3.96 1.05 -2.01
C GLU A 63 4.39 2.41 -1.41
N PRO A 64 4.50 3.51 -2.18
CA PRO A 64 4.85 4.81 -1.60
C PRO A 64 3.78 5.32 -0.64
N LEU A 65 2.49 5.12 -0.95
CA LEU A 65 1.40 5.49 -0.05
C LEU A 65 1.43 4.68 1.26
N GLN A 66 1.77 3.40 1.22
CA GLN A 66 1.93 2.58 2.43
C GLN A 66 3.08 3.07 3.30
N GLN A 67 4.22 3.42 2.70
CA GLN A 67 5.33 4.03 3.43
C GLN A 67 4.93 5.37 4.05
N GLU A 68 4.24 6.23 3.31
CA GLU A 68 3.76 7.52 3.83
C GLU A 68 2.79 7.33 5.00
N VAL A 69 1.89 6.35 4.94
CA VAL A 69 0.98 6.02 6.05
C VAL A 69 1.75 5.56 7.29
N ILE A 70 2.82 4.76 7.12
CA ILE A 70 3.67 4.32 8.22
C ILE A 70 4.38 5.51 8.86
N ASP A 71 5.00 6.37 8.04
CA ASP A 71 5.72 7.57 8.48
C ASP A 71 4.81 8.54 9.22
N LEU A 72 3.62 8.82 8.68
CA LEU A 72 2.63 9.68 9.31
C LEU A 72 2.17 9.12 10.65
N ARG A 73 1.92 7.80 10.74
CA ARG A 73 1.54 7.15 12.01
C ARG A 73 2.63 7.27 13.06
N GLN A 74 3.89 7.05 12.70
CA GLN A 74 5.02 7.23 13.62
C GLN A 74 5.13 8.69 14.10
N ARG A 75 4.99 9.64 13.19
CA ARG A 75 5.04 11.07 13.52
C ARG A 75 3.90 11.49 14.44
N CYS A 76 2.68 11.00 14.20
CA CYS A 76 1.54 11.20 15.09
C CYS A 76 1.79 10.62 16.48
N ALA A 77 2.33 9.41 16.58
CA ALA A 77 2.64 8.79 17.87
C ALA A 77 3.65 9.61 18.67
N ARG A 78 4.75 10.05 18.02
CA ARG A 78 5.77 10.90 18.65
C ARG A 78 5.20 12.23 19.14
N LEU A 79 4.41 12.91 18.29
CA LEU A 79 3.79 14.19 18.64
C LEU A 79 2.76 14.05 19.76
N ALA A 80 2.06 12.91 19.85
CA ALA A 80 1.12 12.62 20.91
C ALA A 80 1.83 12.41 22.26
N GLU A 81 2.96 11.70 22.26
CA GLU A 81 3.80 11.51 23.45
C GLU A 81 4.39 12.84 23.93
N GLU A 82 4.97 13.62 23.02
CA GLU A 82 5.52 14.94 23.34
C GLU A 82 4.46 15.90 23.89
N ASN A 83 3.25 15.91 23.30
CA ASN A 83 2.12 16.66 23.85
C ASN A 83 1.74 16.22 25.26
N LYS A 84 1.76 14.92 25.54
CA LYS A 84 1.45 14.38 26.87
C LYS A 84 2.49 14.83 27.90
N ASP A 85 3.78 14.77 27.55
CA ASP A 85 4.85 15.23 28.42
C ASP A 85 4.78 16.73 28.68
N LEU A 86 4.57 17.53 27.63
CA LEU A 86 4.43 18.98 27.75
C LEU A 86 3.22 19.36 28.61
N LYS A 87 2.06 18.73 28.42
CA LYS A 87 0.88 18.93 29.27
C LYS A 87 1.16 18.57 30.73
N THR A 88 1.85 17.47 30.97
CA THR A 88 2.22 17.05 32.34
C THR A 88 3.17 18.05 32.99
N LYS A 89 4.15 18.58 32.25
CA LYS A 89 5.05 19.63 32.73
C LYS A 89 4.30 20.93 33.03
N LEU A 90 3.42 21.36 32.14
CA LEU A 90 2.57 22.54 32.32
C LEU A 90 1.74 22.44 33.60
N GLN A 91 1.03 21.33 33.81
CA GLN A 91 0.25 21.09 35.02
C GLN A 91 1.10 21.17 36.30
N ARG A 92 2.35 20.68 36.27
CA ARG A 92 3.26 20.79 37.41
C ARG A 92 3.68 22.24 37.68
N TYR A 93 3.95 23.02 36.64
CA TYR A 93 4.29 24.43 36.79
C TYR A 93 3.10 25.26 37.26
N GLU A 94 1.90 25.01 36.74
CA GLU A 94 0.66 25.66 37.19
C GLU A 94 0.38 25.33 38.67
N ALA A 95 0.48 24.06 39.05
CA ALA A 95 0.30 23.64 40.45
C ALA A 95 1.37 24.23 41.39
N ALA A 96 2.63 24.34 40.95
CA ALA A 96 3.70 24.97 41.72
C ALA A 96 3.57 26.51 41.79
N SER A 97 2.93 27.13 40.80
CA SER A 97 2.63 28.57 40.80
C SER A 97 1.42 28.90 41.68
N GLU A 98 0.43 28.01 41.80
CA GLU A 98 -0.71 28.20 42.71
C GLU A 98 -0.38 27.86 44.17
N ALA A 99 0.61 26.99 44.41
CA ALA A 99 1.22 26.80 45.73
C ALA A 99 2.17 27.96 46.05
N GLY A 100 1.60 29.17 46.24
CA GLY A 100 2.32 30.34 46.74
C GLY A 100 3.04 30.07 48.07
N PRO A 101 4.05 30.89 48.43
CA PRO A 101 4.98 30.58 49.52
C PRO A 101 4.22 30.35 50.84
N PRO A 102 4.69 29.43 51.71
CA PRO A 102 4.07 29.23 53.01
C PRO A 102 4.09 30.57 53.73
N ALA A 103 2.89 31.05 54.11
CA ALA A 103 2.76 32.19 54.99
C ALA A 103 3.44 31.85 56.32
N GLU A 104 4.34 32.74 56.72
CA GLU A 104 5.04 32.93 58.01
C GLU A 104 4.77 31.94 59.15
#